data_AF-A0A4Q0J3M1-F1
#
_entry.id   AF-A0A4Q0J3M1-F1
#
_cell.length_a   1.000
_cell.length_b   1.000
_cell.length_c   1.000
_cell.angle_alpha   90.00
_cell.angle_beta   90.00
_cell.angle_gamma   90.00
#
_symmetry.space_group_name_H-M   'P 1'
#
loop_
_entity.id
_entity.type
_entity.pdbx_description
1 polymer ?
#
loop_
_entity_poly.entity_id
_entity_poly.type
_entity_poly.pdbx_seq_one_letter_code
_entity_poly.pdbx_strand_id
1 'polypeptide(L)'
;MKKFVNLLLISLSVCSLHACNSNAERAESPKEPEFPYQTYLDSIGEDDWFPTIGDDGDGFVAISDNIRYPEMPDSLSSNHFADSLFQLYNITIAFNTIIHDVNSATRYIEETDFVSDYADALDSINVSGIHDPEIKGALVKISRKAAESIRSGKKPFELLNDEMGEFYKVFNAFRYPLYDAHLSDEEFKPSEVLDDYADIHSKAISDTTTFRSELLRQVIRESDFGKKCVLAREFAYANYKSPDRDDLELVAVIDPILRANKYSPLLGELWLIWRVALQNDIFSGVSNDSAIYNLFYNDMRNRIVQVYIAYLKNHPHDKLAFREFVSTVKVYNVTRNHNFGNSSILDEMYLYDEIWNSDEVTD
;
A
#
# COMPACT_ATOMS: atom_id res chain seq x y z
N MET A 1 -61.28 -40.65 -15.73
CA MET A 1 -60.02 -40.28 -16.41
C MET A 1 -59.65 -38.81 -16.27
N LYS A 2 -60.49 -37.83 -16.63
CA LYS A 2 -60.14 -36.39 -16.57
C LYS A 2 -59.71 -35.86 -15.18
N LYS A 3 -60.31 -36.34 -14.08
CA LYS A 3 -59.93 -35.94 -12.71
C LYS A 3 -58.53 -36.44 -12.27
N PHE A 4 -58.11 -37.61 -12.76
CA PHE A 4 -56.79 -38.18 -12.46
C PHE A 4 -55.67 -37.45 -13.21
N VAL A 5 -55.94 -36.99 -14.43
CA VAL A 5 -54.98 -36.20 -15.24
C VAL A 5 -54.73 -34.82 -14.61
N ASN A 6 -55.76 -34.17 -14.05
CA ASN A 6 -55.59 -32.89 -13.35
C ASN A 6 -54.80 -33.02 -12.04
N LEU A 7 -54.98 -34.12 -11.30
CA LEU A 7 -54.20 -34.38 -10.08
C LEU A 7 -52.72 -34.65 -10.38
N LEU A 8 -52.43 -35.35 -11.48
CA LEU A 8 -51.05 -35.60 -11.93
C LEU A 8 -50.36 -34.33 -12.41
N LEU A 9 -51.08 -33.45 -13.13
CA LEU A 9 -50.55 -32.15 -13.57
C LEU A 9 -50.27 -31.21 -12.40
N ILE A 10 -51.13 -31.18 -11.37
CA ILE A 10 -50.90 -30.37 -10.17
C ILE A 10 -49.69 -30.92 -9.39
N SER A 11 -49.58 -32.25 -9.24
CA SER A 11 -48.44 -32.91 -8.60
C SER A 11 -47.11 -32.62 -9.32
N LEU A 12 -47.10 -32.68 -10.65
CA LEU A 12 -45.91 -32.35 -11.46
C LEU A 12 -45.53 -30.87 -11.31
N SER A 13 -46.49 -29.94 -11.30
CA SER A 13 -46.24 -28.51 -11.08
C SER A 13 -45.71 -28.21 -9.69
N VAL A 14 -46.22 -28.88 -8.64
CA VAL A 14 -45.71 -28.74 -7.26
C VAL A 14 -44.30 -29.33 -7.13
N CYS A 15 -44.01 -30.47 -7.77
CA CYS A 15 -42.65 -31.03 -7.80
C CYS A 15 -41.67 -30.15 -8.60
N SER A 16 -42.13 -29.49 -9.66
CA SER A 16 -41.31 -28.54 -10.44
C SER A 16 -40.99 -27.29 -9.63
N LEU A 17 -41.97 -26.76 -8.88
CA LEU A 17 -41.77 -25.62 -7.99
C LEU A 17 -40.88 -25.98 -6.80
N HIS A 18 -40.98 -27.20 -6.25
CA HIS A 18 -40.05 -27.66 -5.21
C HIS A 18 -38.64 -27.91 -5.75
N ALA A 19 -38.48 -28.46 -6.96
CA ALA A 19 -37.19 -28.69 -7.60
C ALA A 19 -36.49 -27.38 -8.03
N CYS A 20 -37.24 -26.37 -8.47
CA CYS A 20 -36.70 -25.04 -8.74
C CYS A 20 -36.32 -24.29 -7.45
N ASN A 21 -37.01 -24.56 -6.33
CA ASN A 21 -36.71 -23.94 -5.03
C ASN A 21 -35.62 -24.69 -4.23
N SER A 22 -35.34 -25.95 -4.57
CA SER A 22 -34.24 -26.73 -3.99
C SER A 22 -32.92 -26.61 -4.77
N ASN A 23 -32.98 -26.11 -6.01
CA ASN A 23 -31.79 -25.76 -6.81
C ASN A 23 -31.40 -24.27 -6.71
N ALA A 24 -32.16 -23.47 -5.95
CA ALA A 24 -31.55 -22.39 -5.21
C ALA A 24 -30.69 -23.07 -4.14
N GLU A 25 -29.49 -23.50 -4.54
CA GLU A 25 -28.40 -23.68 -3.59
C GLU A 25 -28.54 -22.52 -2.61
N ARG A 26 -28.69 -22.82 -1.33
CA ARG A 26 -28.21 -21.91 -0.29
C ARG A 26 -26.73 -21.75 -0.63
N ALA A 27 -26.43 -20.84 -1.54
CA ALA A 27 -25.14 -20.22 -1.63
C ALA A 27 -25.01 -19.63 -0.24
N GLU A 28 -24.25 -20.31 0.63
CA GLU A 28 -23.84 -19.74 1.90
C GLU A 28 -23.43 -18.31 1.57
N SER A 29 -24.09 -17.36 2.22
CA SER A 29 -23.69 -15.96 2.13
C SER A 29 -22.18 -15.96 2.36
N PRO A 30 -21.36 -15.44 1.43
CA PRO A 30 -19.92 -15.48 1.59
C PRO A 30 -19.59 -14.98 2.98
N LYS A 31 -18.77 -15.73 3.73
CA LYS A 31 -18.38 -15.31 5.07
C LYS A 31 -17.77 -13.91 4.96
N GLU A 32 -18.26 -12.98 5.76
CA GLU A 32 -17.72 -11.62 5.80
C GLU A 32 -16.21 -11.67 6.11
N PRO A 33 -15.39 -10.89 5.39
CA PRO A 33 -13.96 -10.83 5.64
C PRO A 33 -13.67 -10.36 7.07
N GLU A 34 -12.85 -11.10 7.81
CA GLU A 34 -12.44 -10.71 9.16
C GLU A 34 -11.24 -9.76 9.09
N PHE A 35 -11.28 -8.65 9.83
CA PHE A 35 -10.18 -7.70 9.90
C PHE A 35 -8.92 -8.36 10.50
N PRO A 36 -7.79 -8.40 9.77
CA PRO A 36 -6.64 -9.21 10.16
C PRO A 36 -5.84 -8.64 11.35
N TYR A 37 -6.13 -7.40 11.77
CA TYR A 37 -5.35 -6.69 12.79
C TYR A 37 -6.14 -6.30 14.03
N GLN A 38 -7.25 -6.98 14.30
CA GLN A 38 -8.10 -6.70 15.46
C GLN A 38 -7.30 -6.72 16.77
N THR A 39 -6.30 -7.62 16.87
CA THR A 39 -5.44 -7.71 18.05
C THR A 39 -4.64 -6.44 18.35
N TYR A 40 -4.33 -5.61 17.34
CA TYR A 40 -3.68 -4.31 17.59
C TYR A 40 -4.68 -3.30 18.14
N LEU A 41 -5.89 -3.25 17.60
CA LEU A 41 -6.94 -2.37 18.13
C LEU A 41 -7.33 -2.75 19.56
N ASP A 42 -7.41 -4.04 19.85
CA ASP A 42 -7.69 -4.57 21.19
C ASP A 42 -6.54 -4.29 22.19
N SER A 43 -5.37 -3.85 21.72
CA SER A 43 -4.21 -3.56 22.56
C SER A 43 -4.18 -2.13 23.12
N ILE A 44 -5.08 -1.24 22.66
CA ILE A 44 -5.14 0.15 23.12
C ILE A 44 -5.64 0.18 24.58
N GLY A 45 -4.78 0.66 25.49
CA GLY A 45 -5.12 0.83 26.90
C GLY A 45 -6.14 1.94 27.14
N GLU A 46 -6.70 2.01 28.36
CA GLU A 46 -7.69 3.05 28.73
C GLU A 46 -7.15 4.49 28.58
N ASP A 47 -5.83 4.67 28.69
CA ASP A 47 -5.14 5.96 28.61
C ASP A 47 -4.34 6.15 27.31
N ASP A 48 -4.36 5.17 26.40
CA ASP A 48 -3.62 5.22 25.13
C ASP A 48 -4.51 5.72 24.00
N TRP A 49 -3.92 6.47 23.07
CA TRP A 49 -4.63 7.00 21.90
C TRP A 49 -4.37 6.18 20.63
N PHE A 50 -3.33 5.36 20.64
CA PHE A 50 -2.79 4.67 19.47
C PHE A 50 -2.34 3.25 19.86
N PRO A 51 -2.53 2.25 18.98
CA PRO A 51 -2.07 0.89 19.24
C PRO A 51 -0.54 0.79 19.20
N THR A 52 0.01 -0.19 19.92
CA THR A 52 1.43 -0.57 19.79
C THR A 52 1.59 -1.60 18.68
N ILE A 53 2.33 -1.28 17.61
CA ILE A 53 2.48 -2.13 16.43
C ILE A 53 3.95 -2.46 16.18
N GLY A 54 4.33 -3.72 16.49
CA GLY A 54 5.66 -4.24 16.20
C GLY A 54 6.78 -3.35 16.74
N ASP A 55 7.75 -3.04 15.88
CA ASP A 55 8.89 -2.19 16.24
C ASP A 55 8.62 -0.69 16.02
N ASP A 56 7.47 -0.32 15.43
CA ASP A 56 7.06 1.09 15.33
C ASP A 56 6.59 1.63 16.69
N GLY A 57 6.36 0.75 17.68
CA GLY A 57 5.84 1.14 18.97
C GLY A 57 4.45 1.77 18.83
N ASP A 58 4.26 2.91 19.47
CA ASP A 58 3.08 3.78 19.36
C ASP A 58 3.10 4.69 18.11
N GLY A 59 4.05 4.50 17.19
CA GLY A 59 4.17 5.25 15.94
C GLY A 59 4.85 6.61 16.07
N PHE A 60 5.60 6.86 17.15
CA PHE A 60 6.43 8.06 17.33
C PHE A 60 7.93 7.77 17.40
N VAL A 61 8.32 6.52 17.17
CA VAL A 61 9.70 6.03 17.26
C VAL A 61 10.48 6.35 15.98
N ALA A 62 11.77 6.68 16.13
CA ALA A 62 12.69 6.81 15.02
C ALA A 62 13.04 5.45 14.41
N ILE A 63 13.22 5.36 13.10
CA ILE A 63 13.28 4.04 12.42
C ILE A 63 14.48 3.85 11.48
N SER A 64 15.37 4.82 11.34
CA SER A 64 16.55 4.72 10.45
C SER A 64 17.51 3.59 10.82
N ASP A 65 17.66 3.26 12.09
CA ASP A 65 18.50 2.17 12.58
C ASP A 65 17.84 0.78 12.44
N ASN A 66 16.52 0.75 12.20
CA ASN A 66 15.74 -0.49 12.12
C ASN A 66 15.11 -0.71 10.73
N ILE A 67 15.71 -0.16 9.67
CA ILE A 67 15.24 -0.42 8.29
C ILE A 67 15.29 -1.93 7.99
N ARG A 68 14.14 -2.50 7.64
CA ARG A 68 14.01 -3.90 7.23
C ARG A 68 14.09 -4.01 5.71
N TYR A 69 15.18 -4.58 5.22
CA TYR A 69 15.35 -4.86 3.81
C TYR A 69 14.73 -6.20 3.43
N PRO A 70 14.12 -6.33 2.24
CA PRO A 70 13.62 -7.60 1.77
C PRO A 70 14.79 -8.55 1.55
N GLU A 71 14.70 -9.75 2.13
CA GLU A 71 15.68 -10.81 1.89
C GLU A 71 15.61 -11.26 0.43
N MET A 72 16.75 -11.26 -0.26
CA MET A 72 16.86 -11.78 -1.61
C MET A 72 16.80 -13.31 -1.54
N PRO A 73 15.77 -13.99 -2.08
CA PRO A 73 15.72 -15.44 -2.10
C PRO A 73 16.92 -15.99 -2.88
N ASP A 74 17.45 -17.15 -2.46
CA ASP A 74 18.56 -17.83 -3.17
C ASP A 74 18.28 -18.04 -4.66
N SER A 75 16.99 -18.19 -5.01
CA SER A 75 16.57 -18.33 -6.40
C SER A 75 16.79 -17.07 -7.24
N LEU A 76 16.97 -15.89 -6.64
CA LEU A 76 17.17 -14.60 -7.31
C LEU A 76 18.65 -14.14 -7.27
N SER A 77 19.46 -14.65 -6.34
CA SER A 77 20.80 -14.12 -6.00
C SER A 77 21.83 -14.10 -7.13
N SER A 78 21.64 -14.90 -8.19
CA SER A 78 22.55 -14.94 -9.34
C SER A 78 22.10 -14.09 -10.54
N ASN A 79 21.00 -13.35 -10.45
CA ASN A 79 20.47 -12.54 -11.56
C ASN A 79 20.78 -11.05 -11.36
N HIS A 80 21.64 -10.49 -12.21
CA HIS A 80 22.06 -9.08 -12.14
C HIS A 80 20.93 -8.07 -12.27
N PHE A 81 19.89 -8.36 -13.07
CA PHE A 81 18.75 -7.47 -13.20
C PHE A 81 17.92 -7.47 -11.91
N ALA A 82 17.62 -8.64 -11.35
CA ALA A 82 16.93 -8.75 -10.07
C ALA A 82 17.72 -8.06 -8.94
N ASP A 83 19.04 -8.25 -8.89
CA ASP A 83 19.93 -7.55 -7.94
C ASP A 83 19.85 -6.02 -8.09
N SER A 84 19.84 -5.52 -9.33
CA SER A 84 19.67 -4.07 -9.59
C SER A 84 18.31 -3.55 -9.11
N LEU A 85 17.24 -4.32 -9.26
CA LEU A 85 15.91 -3.96 -8.75
C LEU A 85 15.90 -3.94 -7.21
N PHE A 86 16.50 -4.95 -6.56
CA PHE A 86 16.66 -4.97 -5.10
C PHE A 86 17.46 -3.76 -4.60
N GLN A 87 18.59 -3.45 -5.24
CA GLN A 87 19.40 -2.29 -4.87
C GLN A 87 18.62 -0.99 -5.06
N LEU A 88 17.89 -0.82 -6.17
CA LEU A 88 17.04 0.36 -6.38
C LEU A 88 16.03 0.55 -5.24
N TYR A 89 15.37 -0.53 -4.82
CA TYR A 89 14.42 -0.47 -3.72
C TYR A 89 15.09 -0.18 -2.37
N ASN A 90 16.17 -0.89 -2.04
CA ASN A 90 16.90 -0.75 -0.78
C ASN A 90 17.48 0.67 -0.62
N ILE A 91 18.01 1.25 -1.69
CA ILE A 91 18.50 2.64 -1.68
C ILE A 91 17.35 3.60 -1.42
N THR A 92 16.21 3.40 -2.08
CA THR A 92 15.06 4.30 -1.97
C THR A 92 14.41 4.24 -0.59
N ILE A 93 14.21 3.04 -0.03
CA ILE A 93 13.63 2.92 1.33
C ILE A 93 14.55 3.50 2.39
N ALA A 94 15.87 3.32 2.28
CA ALA A 94 16.83 3.89 3.22
C ALA A 94 16.79 5.43 3.19
N PHE A 95 16.83 6.01 1.98
CA PHE A 95 16.69 7.45 1.81
C PHE A 95 15.36 7.97 2.37
N ASN A 96 14.25 7.34 2.02
CA ASN A 96 12.93 7.75 2.49
C ASN A 96 12.80 7.67 4.02
N THR A 97 13.50 6.73 4.65
CA THR A 97 13.54 6.58 6.12
C THR A 97 14.31 7.71 6.78
N ILE A 98 15.45 8.13 6.21
CA ILE A 98 16.16 9.36 6.65
C ILE A 98 15.21 10.55 6.59
N ILE A 99 14.49 10.73 5.48
CA ILE A 99 13.59 11.87 5.31
C ILE A 99 12.44 11.83 6.34
N HIS A 100 11.91 10.66 6.67
CA HIS A 100 10.92 10.51 7.74
C HIS A 100 11.47 10.98 9.09
N ASP A 101 12.59 10.41 9.54
CA ASP A 101 13.18 10.73 10.84
C ASP A 101 13.59 12.21 10.94
N VAL A 102 14.11 12.79 9.86
CA VAL A 102 14.45 14.22 9.80
C VAL A 102 13.21 15.10 9.94
N ASN A 103 12.10 14.76 9.26
CA ASN A 103 10.85 15.52 9.38
C ASN A 103 10.26 15.41 10.78
N SER A 104 10.24 14.20 11.35
CA SER A 104 9.76 13.96 12.72
C SER A 104 10.60 14.72 13.75
N ALA A 105 11.93 14.63 13.68
CA ALA A 105 12.82 15.39 14.56
C ALA A 105 12.65 16.91 14.42
N THR A 106 12.43 17.40 13.20
CA THR A 106 12.22 18.84 12.95
C THR A 106 10.91 19.34 13.60
N ARG A 107 9.87 18.50 13.62
CA ARG A 107 8.59 18.82 14.28
C ARG A 107 8.75 18.96 15.79
N TYR A 108 9.55 18.07 16.39
CA TYR A 108 9.76 17.98 17.84
C TYR A 108 11.12 18.55 18.29
N ILE A 109 11.71 19.46 17.52
CA ILE A 109 13.08 19.96 17.77
C ILE A 109 13.22 20.69 19.12
N GLU A 110 12.11 21.16 19.69
CA GLU A 110 12.05 21.81 21.00
C GLU A 110 11.90 20.80 22.16
N GLU A 111 11.62 19.53 21.88
CA GLU A 111 11.39 18.46 22.85
C GLU A 111 12.65 17.58 22.96
N THR A 112 13.41 17.74 24.04
CA THR A 112 14.78 17.19 24.16
C THR A 112 14.87 15.67 24.06
N ASP A 113 13.84 14.94 24.52
CA ASP A 113 13.86 13.47 24.55
C ASP A 113 13.70 12.90 23.13
N PHE A 114 12.74 13.40 22.35
CA PHE A 114 12.58 13.03 20.94
C PHE A 114 13.82 13.35 20.10
N VAL A 115 14.42 14.53 20.31
CA VAL A 115 15.60 14.97 19.57
C VAL A 115 16.77 13.98 19.68
N SER A 116 16.99 13.37 20.85
CA SER A 116 18.07 12.41 21.04
C SER A 116 17.83 11.13 20.26
N ASP A 117 16.63 10.55 20.38
CA ASP A 117 16.30 9.25 19.78
C ASP A 117 16.38 9.30 18.24
N TYR A 118 15.82 10.35 17.61
CA TYR A 118 15.92 10.52 16.16
C TYR A 118 17.36 10.76 15.69
N ALA A 119 18.16 11.53 16.44
CA ALA A 119 19.56 11.76 16.06
C ALA A 119 20.40 10.47 16.20
N ASP A 120 20.14 9.66 17.22
CA ASP A 120 20.85 8.40 17.46
C ASP A 120 20.47 7.34 16.41
N ALA A 121 19.20 7.24 16.02
CA ALA A 121 18.76 6.39 14.93
C ALA A 121 19.39 6.80 13.59
N LEU A 122 19.46 8.11 13.30
CA LEU A 122 20.13 8.62 12.10
C LEU A 122 21.64 8.33 12.10
N ASP A 123 22.34 8.46 13.23
CA ASP A 123 23.77 8.14 13.33
C ASP A 123 24.07 6.65 13.12
N SER A 124 23.11 5.81 13.52
CA SER A 124 23.19 4.35 13.47
C SER A 124 22.42 3.74 12.29
N ILE A 125 22.07 4.54 11.28
CA ILE A 125 21.27 4.13 10.12
C ILE A 125 21.67 2.75 9.59
N ASN A 126 20.69 1.87 9.47
CA ASN A 126 20.90 0.55 8.90
C ASN A 126 20.98 0.65 7.38
N VAL A 127 22.19 0.60 6.83
CA VAL A 127 22.48 0.52 5.39
C VAL A 127 23.02 -0.85 4.97
N SER A 128 22.64 -1.92 5.69
CA SER A 128 23.13 -3.28 5.43
C SER A 128 22.65 -3.86 4.10
N GLY A 129 21.46 -3.48 3.62
CA GLY A 129 20.89 -3.92 2.34
C GLY A 129 21.47 -3.24 1.11
N ILE A 130 22.43 -2.31 1.26
CA ILE A 130 22.99 -1.52 0.16
C ILE A 130 24.41 -2.00 -0.12
N HIS A 131 24.64 -2.45 -1.35
CA HIS A 131 25.89 -3.05 -1.80
C HIS A 131 26.83 -2.05 -2.47
N ASP A 132 26.28 -1.01 -3.11
CA ASP A 132 27.09 0.04 -3.74
C ASP A 132 27.78 0.90 -2.67
N PRO A 133 29.13 0.91 -2.60
CA PRO A 133 29.85 1.62 -1.54
C PRO A 133 29.72 3.14 -1.62
N GLU A 134 29.58 3.71 -2.83
CA GLU A 134 29.47 5.16 -3.01
C GLU A 134 28.10 5.65 -2.55
N ILE A 135 27.03 4.94 -2.95
CA ILE A 135 25.66 5.26 -2.52
C ILE A 135 25.50 5.05 -1.01
N LYS A 136 26.04 3.94 -0.49
CA LYS A 136 26.06 3.68 0.95
C LYS A 136 26.78 4.78 1.72
N GLY A 137 27.94 5.22 1.23
CA GLY A 137 28.70 6.32 1.81
C GLY A 137 27.92 7.64 1.82
N ALA A 138 27.25 7.96 0.71
CA ALA A 138 26.43 9.17 0.59
C ALA A 138 25.23 9.18 1.56
N LEU A 139 24.53 8.04 1.70
CA LEU A 139 23.41 7.91 2.65
C LEU A 139 23.87 8.08 4.10
N VAL A 140 24.97 7.41 4.49
CA VAL A 140 25.54 7.56 5.85
C VAL A 140 25.96 9.01 6.11
N LYS A 141 26.52 9.69 5.10
CA LYS A 141 26.94 11.09 5.22
C LYS A 141 25.74 12.01 5.43
N ILE A 142 24.66 11.88 4.65
CA ILE A 142 23.41 12.64 4.84
C ILE A 142 22.87 12.39 6.24
N SER A 143 22.75 11.12 6.64
CA SER A 143 22.14 10.72 7.90
C SER A 143 22.88 11.33 9.10
N ARG A 144 24.21 11.19 9.15
CA ARG A 144 25.05 11.77 10.21
C ARG A 144 25.01 13.30 10.23
N LYS A 145 25.01 13.93 9.05
CA LYS A 145 24.89 15.39 8.95
C LYS A 145 23.56 15.89 9.50
N ALA A 146 22.48 15.14 9.26
CA ALA A 146 21.17 15.42 9.80
C ALA A 146 21.16 15.26 11.33
N ALA A 147 21.72 14.17 11.85
CA ALA A 147 21.86 13.93 13.29
C ALA A 147 22.65 15.05 14.00
N GLU A 148 23.80 15.47 13.45
CA GLU A 148 24.59 16.61 13.96
C GLU A 148 23.77 17.91 14.01
N SER A 149 22.95 18.16 12.98
CA SER A 149 22.11 19.35 12.90
C SER A 149 20.99 19.32 13.93
N ILE A 150 20.31 18.18 14.08
CA ILE A 150 19.24 17.93 15.06
C ILE A 150 19.77 18.16 16.49
N ARG A 151 20.90 17.54 16.85
CA ARG A 151 21.52 17.73 18.17
C ARG A 151 21.96 19.17 18.44
N SER A 152 22.22 19.94 17.39
CA SER A 152 22.54 21.37 17.49
C SER A 152 21.30 22.26 17.55
N GLY A 153 20.09 21.69 17.59
CA GLY A 153 18.82 22.42 17.57
C GLY A 153 18.55 23.14 16.24
N LYS A 154 19.16 22.69 15.13
CA LYS A 154 19.03 23.29 13.80
C LYS A 154 18.17 22.43 12.91
N LYS A 155 17.29 23.07 12.12
CA LYS A 155 16.47 22.39 11.12
C LYS A 155 17.36 21.81 10.00
N PRO A 156 17.38 20.49 9.79
CA PRO A 156 18.36 19.86 8.89
C PRO A 156 18.18 20.23 7.41
N PHE A 157 16.94 20.44 6.94
CA PHE A 157 16.68 20.72 5.52
C PHE A 157 17.37 21.98 4.99
N GLU A 158 17.70 22.94 5.85
CA GLU A 158 18.43 24.14 5.47
C GLU A 158 19.94 23.88 5.26
N LEU A 159 20.45 22.75 5.74
CA LEU A 159 21.88 22.43 5.85
C LEU A 159 22.33 21.21 5.03
N LEU A 160 21.40 20.44 4.48
CA LEU A 160 21.69 19.16 3.79
C LEU A 160 21.89 19.29 2.27
N ASN A 161 21.83 20.50 1.70
CA ASN A 161 21.79 20.69 0.23
C ASN A 161 22.98 20.04 -0.51
N ASP A 162 24.20 20.14 0.04
CA ASP A 162 25.40 19.60 -0.58
C ASP A 162 25.42 18.06 -0.50
N GLU A 163 25.13 17.49 0.68
CA GLU A 163 25.07 16.04 0.88
C GLU A 163 23.94 15.39 0.06
N MET A 164 22.78 16.06 -0.02
CA MET A 164 21.66 15.64 -0.86
C MET A 164 22.04 15.67 -2.35
N GLY A 165 22.75 16.71 -2.79
CA GLY A 165 23.26 16.81 -4.16
C GLY A 165 24.24 15.68 -4.50
N GLU A 166 25.12 15.33 -3.55
CA GLU A 166 26.06 14.21 -3.70
C GLU A 166 25.33 12.87 -3.83
N PHE A 167 24.36 12.60 -2.94
CA PHE A 167 23.53 11.39 -3.04
C PHE A 167 22.78 11.31 -4.35
N TYR A 168 22.08 12.38 -4.76
CA TYR A 168 21.35 12.36 -6.01
C TYR A 168 22.27 12.16 -7.21
N LYS A 169 23.50 12.69 -7.20
CA LYS A 169 24.47 12.44 -8.26
C LYS A 169 24.79 10.95 -8.39
N VAL A 170 25.15 10.27 -7.30
CA VAL A 170 25.50 8.84 -7.33
C VAL A 170 24.28 7.96 -7.59
N PHE A 171 23.14 8.28 -6.99
CA PHE A 171 21.90 7.52 -7.19
C PHE A 171 21.34 7.69 -8.60
N ASN A 172 21.45 8.88 -9.20
CA ASN A 172 21.06 9.11 -10.59
C ASN A 172 21.93 8.31 -11.56
N ALA A 173 23.25 8.26 -11.32
CA ALA A 173 24.16 7.46 -12.13
C ALA A 173 23.80 5.96 -12.10
N PHE A 174 23.30 5.47 -10.96
CA PHE A 174 22.80 4.11 -10.82
C PHE A 174 21.44 3.89 -11.50
N ARG A 175 20.45 4.76 -11.24
CA ARG A 175 19.06 4.50 -11.66
C ARG A 175 18.76 4.87 -13.12
N TYR A 176 19.45 5.83 -13.72
CA TYR A 176 19.15 6.26 -15.09
C TYR A 176 19.35 5.15 -16.12
N PRO A 177 20.45 4.38 -16.13
CA PRO A 177 20.59 3.26 -17.06
C PRO A 177 19.44 2.24 -16.95
N LEU A 178 18.96 1.98 -15.73
CA LEU A 178 17.84 1.08 -15.48
C LEU A 178 16.52 1.66 -16.01
N TYR A 179 16.28 2.95 -15.80
CA TYR A 179 15.07 3.63 -16.27
C TYR A 179 15.06 3.77 -17.80
N ASP A 180 16.16 4.20 -18.41
CA ASP A 180 16.26 4.40 -19.86
C ASP A 180 16.02 3.09 -20.65
N ALA A 181 16.39 1.95 -20.05
CA ALA A 181 16.23 0.64 -20.68
C ALA A 181 14.81 0.05 -20.55
N HIS A 182 14.09 0.34 -19.46
CA HIS A 182 12.88 -0.40 -19.09
C HIS A 182 11.63 0.44 -18.82
N LEU A 183 11.78 1.72 -18.45
CA LEU A 183 10.64 2.57 -18.10
C LEU A 183 9.81 2.91 -19.35
N SER A 184 8.50 3.00 -19.17
CA SER A 184 7.56 3.40 -20.22
C SER A 184 6.37 4.15 -19.65
N ASP A 185 5.68 4.86 -20.54
CA ASP A 185 4.40 5.51 -20.24
C ASP A 185 3.20 4.57 -20.43
N GLU A 186 3.43 3.27 -20.61
CA GLU A 186 2.35 2.28 -20.74
C GLU A 186 1.59 2.16 -19.42
N GLU A 187 0.27 2.22 -19.52
CA GLU A 187 -0.62 2.10 -18.37
C GLU A 187 -1.38 0.79 -18.39
N PHE A 188 -1.61 0.23 -17.21
CA PHE A 188 -2.45 -0.94 -17.07
C PHE A 188 -3.87 -0.64 -17.53
N LYS A 189 -4.45 -1.53 -18.34
CA LYS A 189 -5.82 -1.43 -18.83
C LYS A 189 -6.69 -2.51 -18.18
N PRO A 190 -7.48 -2.16 -17.16
CA PRO A 190 -8.33 -3.12 -16.44
C PRO A 190 -9.31 -3.88 -17.34
N SER A 191 -9.74 -3.25 -18.45
CA SER A 191 -10.62 -3.87 -19.46
C SER A 191 -10.01 -5.04 -20.21
N GLU A 192 -8.69 -5.24 -20.14
CA GLU A 192 -8.02 -6.42 -20.70
C GLU A 192 -8.13 -7.64 -19.77
N VAL A 193 -8.47 -7.42 -18.50
CA VAL A 193 -8.54 -8.45 -17.46
C VAL A 193 -9.98 -8.71 -17.00
N LEU A 194 -10.80 -7.66 -16.93
CA LEU A 194 -12.18 -7.72 -16.44
C LEU A 194 -13.15 -7.28 -17.54
N ASP A 195 -14.03 -8.19 -17.95
CA ASP A 195 -15.14 -7.90 -18.84
C ASP A 195 -16.09 -6.87 -18.19
N ASP A 196 -16.73 -6.03 -19.01
CA ASP A 196 -17.65 -4.97 -18.55
C ASP A 196 -17.03 -3.95 -17.57
N TYR A 197 -15.70 -3.85 -17.52
CA TYR A 197 -14.98 -2.93 -16.63
C TYR A 197 -15.51 -1.50 -16.65
N ALA A 198 -15.87 -0.95 -17.81
CA ALA A 198 -16.35 0.42 -17.91
C ALA A 198 -17.66 0.66 -17.14
N ASP A 199 -18.58 -0.31 -17.13
CA ASP A 199 -19.83 -0.24 -16.36
C ASP A 199 -19.55 -0.38 -14.87
N ILE A 200 -18.69 -1.33 -14.50
CA ILE A 200 -18.27 -1.54 -13.11
C ILE A 200 -17.62 -0.29 -12.54
N HIS A 201 -16.63 0.25 -13.23
CA HIS A 201 -15.89 1.43 -12.78
C HIS A 201 -16.80 2.66 -12.68
N SER A 202 -17.64 2.89 -13.70
CA SER A 202 -18.61 4.00 -13.67
C SER A 202 -19.54 3.90 -12.46
N LYS A 203 -20.04 2.71 -12.12
CA LYS A 203 -20.85 2.51 -10.92
C LYS A 203 -20.04 2.66 -9.63
N ALA A 204 -18.80 2.17 -9.60
CA ALA A 204 -17.95 2.27 -8.41
C ALA A 204 -17.72 3.72 -7.97
N ILE A 205 -17.55 4.63 -8.91
CA ILE A 205 -17.30 6.06 -8.60
C ILE A 205 -18.57 6.91 -8.48
N SER A 206 -19.74 6.41 -8.91
CA SER A 206 -20.98 7.21 -8.96
C SER A 206 -22.18 6.66 -8.18
N ASP A 207 -22.28 5.34 -7.96
CA ASP A 207 -23.37 4.73 -7.18
C ASP A 207 -23.01 4.69 -5.70
N THR A 208 -23.54 5.65 -4.96
CA THR A 208 -23.34 5.79 -3.51
C THR A 208 -24.24 4.87 -2.67
N THR A 209 -25.13 4.07 -3.27
CA THR A 209 -26.22 3.42 -2.53
C THR A 209 -26.10 1.91 -2.42
N THR A 210 -25.90 1.18 -3.53
CA THR A 210 -26.05 -0.29 -3.50
C THR A 210 -24.87 -1.06 -4.07
N PHE A 211 -24.03 -0.41 -4.88
CA PHE A 211 -23.02 -1.12 -5.64
C PHE A 211 -21.85 -1.63 -4.78
N ARG A 212 -21.50 -0.96 -3.68
CA ARG A 212 -20.47 -1.41 -2.72
C ARG A 212 -20.66 -2.88 -2.31
N SER A 213 -21.86 -3.25 -1.86
CA SER A 213 -22.19 -4.61 -1.41
C SER A 213 -22.26 -5.62 -2.56
N GLU A 214 -22.50 -5.18 -3.78
CA GLU A 214 -22.37 -6.03 -4.96
C GLU A 214 -20.89 -6.32 -5.27
N LEU A 215 -20.06 -5.28 -5.34
CA LEU A 215 -18.62 -5.42 -5.58
C LEU A 215 -17.94 -6.28 -4.53
N LEU A 216 -18.25 -6.09 -3.23
CA LEU A 216 -17.74 -6.95 -2.16
C LEU A 216 -17.99 -8.44 -2.47
N ARG A 217 -19.22 -8.80 -2.85
CA ARG A 217 -19.58 -10.18 -3.18
C ARG A 217 -18.85 -10.67 -4.42
N GLN A 218 -18.63 -9.82 -5.43
CA GLN A 218 -17.87 -10.16 -6.62
C GLN A 218 -16.40 -10.44 -6.26
N VAL A 219 -15.75 -9.56 -5.48
CA VAL A 219 -14.34 -9.73 -5.05
C VAL A 219 -14.14 -11.02 -4.24
N ILE A 220 -15.03 -11.30 -3.28
CA ILE A 220 -14.90 -12.50 -2.43
C ILE A 220 -15.01 -13.78 -3.26
N ARG A 221 -15.90 -13.80 -4.26
CA ARG A 221 -16.16 -14.98 -5.11
C ARG A 221 -15.17 -15.15 -6.25
N GLU A 222 -14.47 -14.09 -6.65
CA GLU A 222 -13.51 -14.16 -7.75
C GLU A 222 -12.29 -15.00 -7.36
N SER A 223 -11.96 -15.93 -8.24
CA SER A 223 -10.88 -16.91 -8.11
C SER A 223 -9.67 -16.56 -8.99
N ASP A 224 -9.90 -15.88 -10.12
CA ASP A 224 -8.84 -15.34 -10.95
C ASP A 224 -8.17 -14.17 -10.24
N PHE A 225 -6.86 -14.26 -10.06
CA PHE A 225 -6.13 -13.27 -9.26
C PHE A 225 -6.10 -11.89 -9.91
N GLY A 226 -6.00 -11.83 -11.24
CA GLY A 226 -5.99 -10.56 -11.97
C GLY A 226 -7.33 -9.85 -11.85
N LYS A 227 -8.43 -10.56 -12.13
CA LYS A 227 -9.80 -10.05 -11.97
C LYS A 227 -10.07 -9.63 -10.53
N LYS A 228 -9.63 -10.44 -9.56
CA LYS A 228 -9.79 -10.12 -8.13
C LYS A 228 -9.09 -8.83 -7.74
N CYS A 229 -7.89 -8.56 -8.27
CA CYS A 229 -7.18 -7.31 -8.02
C CYS A 229 -7.94 -6.11 -8.59
N VAL A 230 -8.46 -6.21 -9.81
CA VAL A 230 -9.26 -5.14 -10.43
C VAL A 230 -10.51 -4.87 -9.61
N LEU A 231 -11.29 -5.92 -9.30
CA LEU A 231 -12.50 -5.80 -8.49
C LEU A 231 -12.22 -5.22 -7.10
N ALA A 232 -11.09 -5.56 -6.46
CA ALA A 232 -10.72 -5.02 -5.16
C ALA A 232 -10.41 -3.53 -5.20
N ARG A 233 -9.79 -3.05 -6.28
CA ARG A 233 -9.59 -1.61 -6.51
C ARG A 233 -10.93 -0.89 -6.70
N GLU A 234 -11.81 -1.42 -7.55
CA GLU A 234 -13.14 -0.84 -7.74
C GLU A 234 -13.97 -0.86 -6.44
N PHE A 235 -13.83 -1.92 -5.64
CA PHE A 235 -14.43 -1.98 -4.31
C PHE A 235 -13.92 -0.87 -3.39
N ALA A 236 -12.63 -0.51 -3.45
CA ALA A 236 -12.09 0.62 -2.70
C ALA A 236 -12.75 1.94 -3.09
N TYR A 237 -12.92 2.20 -4.39
CA TYR A 237 -13.62 3.40 -4.89
C TYR A 237 -15.08 3.46 -4.41
N ALA A 238 -15.80 2.34 -4.55
CA ALA A 238 -17.18 2.25 -4.09
C ALA A 238 -17.30 2.38 -2.56
N ASN A 239 -16.35 1.84 -1.80
CA ASN A 239 -16.29 1.99 -0.35
C ASN A 239 -16.07 3.46 0.05
N TYR A 240 -15.16 4.15 -0.63
CA TYR A 240 -14.82 5.54 -0.33
C TYR A 240 -16.01 6.51 -0.49
N LYS A 241 -16.83 6.32 -1.53
CA LYS A 241 -18.02 7.14 -1.80
C LYS A 241 -19.26 6.72 -0.99
N SER A 242 -19.26 5.55 -0.36
CA SER A 242 -20.45 4.99 0.27
C SER A 242 -20.75 5.65 1.64
N PRO A 243 -22.02 5.92 1.98
CA PRO A 243 -22.40 6.28 3.34
C PRO A 243 -22.22 5.12 4.33
N ASP A 244 -22.15 3.89 3.82
CA ASP A 244 -21.88 2.67 4.58
C ASP A 244 -20.39 2.26 4.46
N ARG A 245 -19.49 3.24 4.35
CA ARG A 245 -18.03 3.04 4.30
C ARG A 245 -17.57 2.20 5.50
N ASP A 246 -16.79 1.17 5.23
CA ASP A 246 -16.15 0.32 6.23
C ASP A 246 -14.73 -0.02 5.78
N ASP A 247 -13.76 0.66 6.40
CA ASP A 247 -12.35 0.51 6.07
C ASP A 247 -11.73 -0.75 6.70
N LEU A 248 -12.32 -1.29 7.76
CA LEU A 248 -11.90 -2.59 8.31
C LEU A 248 -12.21 -3.69 7.30
N GLU A 249 -13.40 -3.65 6.68
CA GLU A 249 -13.78 -4.57 5.60
C GLU A 249 -12.91 -4.36 4.36
N LEU A 250 -12.61 -3.11 3.99
CA LEU A 250 -11.69 -2.80 2.89
C LEU A 250 -10.32 -3.44 3.10
N VAL A 251 -9.73 -3.28 4.27
CA VAL A 251 -8.44 -3.89 4.61
C VAL A 251 -8.55 -5.42 4.63
N ALA A 252 -9.63 -5.98 5.16
CA ALA A 252 -9.86 -7.43 5.20
C ALA A 252 -9.98 -8.04 3.79
N VAL A 253 -10.44 -7.28 2.80
CA VAL A 253 -10.47 -7.69 1.39
C VAL A 253 -9.09 -7.60 0.73
N ILE A 254 -8.35 -6.50 0.94
CA ILE A 254 -7.09 -6.23 0.25
C ILE A 254 -5.92 -7.02 0.86
N ASP A 255 -5.86 -7.16 2.18
CA ASP A 255 -4.73 -7.78 2.86
C ASP A 255 -4.41 -9.21 2.35
N PRO A 256 -5.40 -10.11 2.17
CA PRO A 256 -5.14 -11.43 1.59
C PRO A 256 -4.62 -11.40 0.14
N ILE A 257 -4.98 -10.37 -0.64
CA ILE A 257 -4.51 -10.19 -2.02
C ILE A 257 -3.02 -9.85 -2.00
N LEU A 258 -2.61 -8.87 -1.19
CA LEU A 258 -1.20 -8.50 -1.01
C LEU A 258 -0.40 -9.68 -0.43
N ARG A 259 -1.05 -10.51 0.39
CA ARG A 259 -0.45 -11.71 0.98
C ARG A 259 -0.45 -12.95 0.07
N ALA A 260 -1.02 -12.88 -1.13
CA ALA A 260 -1.14 -14.05 -2.01
C ALA A 260 0.18 -14.50 -2.68
N ASN A 261 1.24 -13.66 -2.66
CA ASN A 261 2.49 -13.89 -3.41
C ASN A 261 2.27 -14.13 -4.91
N LYS A 262 1.27 -13.49 -5.51
CA LYS A 262 0.96 -13.57 -6.93
C LYS A 262 1.12 -12.20 -7.56
N TYR A 263 1.66 -12.17 -8.78
CA TYR A 263 1.87 -10.93 -9.51
C TYR A 263 0.54 -10.35 -10.03
N SER A 264 0.43 -9.03 -9.93
CA SER A 264 -0.56 -8.19 -10.61
C SER A 264 0.06 -6.79 -10.80
N PRO A 265 -0.22 -6.07 -11.89
CA PRO A 265 0.16 -4.65 -12.04
C PRO A 265 -0.42 -3.75 -10.93
N LEU A 266 -1.52 -4.17 -10.29
CA LEU A 266 -2.22 -3.37 -9.30
C LEU A 266 -1.71 -3.53 -7.86
N LEU A 267 -0.70 -4.37 -7.59
CA LEU A 267 -0.28 -4.62 -6.20
C LEU A 267 0.23 -3.36 -5.49
N GLY A 268 0.88 -2.45 -6.23
CA GLY A 268 1.40 -1.19 -5.70
C GLY A 268 0.28 -0.26 -5.26
N GLU A 269 -0.73 -0.09 -6.11
CA GLU A 269 -1.91 0.72 -5.82
C GLU A 269 -2.75 0.12 -4.67
N LEU A 270 -2.99 -1.20 -4.69
CA LEU A 270 -3.72 -1.88 -3.63
C LEU A 270 -3.01 -1.77 -2.27
N TRP A 271 -1.67 -1.82 -2.25
CA TRP A 271 -0.92 -1.53 -1.02
C TRP A 271 -1.05 -0.09 -0.57
N LEU A 272 -1.06 0.87 -1.50
CA LEU A 272 -1.26 2.27 -1.15
C LEU A 272 -2.64 2.49 -0.52
N ILE A 273 -3.69 1.88 -1.10
CA ILE A 273 -5.06 1.89 -0.55
C ILE A 273 -5.07 1.28 0.85
N TRP A 274 -4.50 0.08 1.01
CA TRP A 274 -4.40 -0.61 2.31
C TRP A 274 -3.67 0.23 3.35
N ARG A 275 -2.55 0.86 2.99
CA ARG A 275 -1.75 1.70 3.88
C ARG A 275 -2.51 2.97 4.28
N VAL A 276 -3.16 3.63 3.32
CA VAL A 276 -3.93 4.87 3.54
C VAL A 276 -5.10 4.59 4.49
N ALA A 277 -5.88 3.53 4.26
CA ALA A 277 -6.96 3.14 5.17
C ALA A 277 -6.46 2.88 6.60
N LEU A 278 -5.32 2.18 6.74
CA LEU A 278 -4.73 1.92 8.06
C LEU A 278 -4.20 3.17 8.73
N GLN A 279 -3.54 4.06 8.00
CA GLN A 279 -2.96 5.30 8.53
C GLN A 279 -4.03 6.34 8.88
N ASN A 280 -5.02 6.53 8.02
CA ASN A 280 -5.96 7.64 8.11
C ASN A 280 -7.16 7.31 9.00
N ASP A 281 -7.65 6.07 8.95
CA ASP A 281 -8.99 5.75 9.45
C ASP A 281 -9.01 4.67 10.54
N ILE A 282 -7.99 3.80 10.62
CA ILE A 282 -8.02 2.62 11.50
C ILE A 282 -7.04 2.71 12.67
N PHE A 283 -5.73 2.83 12.42
CA PHE A 283 -4.72 2.82 13.48
C PHE A 283 -4.33 4.22 13.97
N SER A 284 -4.65 5.26 13.21
CA SER A 284 -4.20 6.61 13.53
C SER A 284 -5.07 7.70 12.91
N GLY A 285 -4.46 8.74 12.34
CA GLY A 285 -5.15 9.81 11.61
C GLY A 285 -4.24 10.56 10.67
N VAL A 286 -4.80 11.59 10.03
CA VAL A 286 -4.13 12.47 9.06
C VAL A 286 -3.34 13.61 9.72
N SER A 287 -3.40 13.77 11.05
CA SER A 287 -2.75 14.88 11.74
C SER A 287 -1.21 14.76 11.71
N ASN A 288 -0.52 15.89 11.86
CA ASN A 288 0.92 15.88 12.12
C ASN A 288 1.29 15.25 13.45
N ASP A 289 0.34 15.15 14.37
CA ASP A 289 0.56 14.59 15.71
C ASP A 289 -0.04 13.17 15.82
N SER A 290 -0.44 12.56 14.70
CA SER A 290 -0.88 11.18 14.61
C SER A 290 0.30 10.19 14.61
N ALA A 291 0.12 9.01 15.19
CA ALA A 291 1.04 7.87 15.07
C ALA A 291 1.33 7.48 13.60
N ILE A 292 2.55 7.05 13.30
CA ILE A 292 2.99 6.63 11.95
C ILE A 292 3.74 5.30 12.05
N TYR A 293 3.20 4.24 11.44
CA TYR A 293 3.74 2.87 11.54
C TYR A 293 4.51 2.44 10.28
N ASN A 294 5.56 3.19 9.94
CA ASN A 294 6.27 3.00 8.68
C ASN A 294 6.96 1.64 8.53
N LEU A 295 7.50 1.04 9.61
CA LEU A 295 8.10 -0.30 9.53
C LEU A 295 7.05 -1.35 9.18
N PHE A 296 5.89 -1.31 9.83
CA PHE A 296 4.76 -2.17 9.55
C PHE A 296 4.26 -2.02 8.10
N TYR A 297 4.13 -0.79 7.60
CA TYR A 297 3.75 -0.57 6.20
C TYR A 297 4.81 -1.05 5.21
N ASN A 298 6.08 -0.85 5.55
CA ASN A 298 7.21 -1.28 4.74
C ASN A 298 7.35 -2.81 4.71
N ASP A 299 6.97 -3.54 5.75
CA ASP A 299 6.96 -5.00 5.73
C ASP A 299 5.99 -5.55 4.67
N MET A 300 4.79 -4.96 4.53
CA MET A 300 3.89 -5.33 3.45
C MET A 300 4.46 -4.92 2.09
N ARG A 301 5.05 -3.73 1.99
CA ARG A 301 5.68 -3.24 0.76
C ARG A 301 6.83 -4.13 0.29
N ASN A 302 7.70 -4.55 1.22
CA ASN A 302 8.81 -5.48 1.01
C ASN A 302 8.32 -6.75 0.30
N ARG A 303 7.19 -7.29 0.77
CA ARG A 303 6.56 -8.49 0.19
C ARG A 303 6.12 -8.29 -1.25
N ILE A 304 5.49 -7.16 -1.54
CA ILE A 304 4.99 -6.83 -2.88
C ILE A 304 6.13 -6.56 -3.85
N VAL A 305 7.16 -5.83 -3.40
CA VAL A 305 8.38 -5.57 -4.16
C VAL A 305 9.05 -6.89 -4.55
N GLN A 306 9.14 -7.86 -3.64
CA GLN A 306 9.68 -9.19 -3.97
C GLN A 306 8.85 -9.90 -5.06
N VAL A 307 7.53 -9.77 -5.06
CA VAL A 307 6.66 -10.33 -6.11
C VAL A 307 6.97 -9.69 -7.46
N TYR A 308 7.09 -8.36 -7.53
CA TYR A 308 7.47 -7.66 -8.75
C TYR A 308 8.84 -8.09 -9.25
N ILE A 309 9.85 -8.17 -8.38
CA ILE A 309 11.21 -8.58 -8.76
C ILE A 309 11.22 -10.03 -9.26
N ALA A 310 10.50 -10.94 -8.59
CA ALA A 310 10.39 -12.33 -9.01
C ALA A 310 9.72 -12.47 -10.38
N TYR A 311 8.71 -11.64 -10.68
CA TYR A 311 8.07 -11.60 -11.99
C TYR A 311 8.99 -11.03 -13.07
N LEU A 312 9.58 -9.85 -12.82
CA LEU A 312 10.47 -9.13 -13.73
C LEU A 312 11.74 -9.91 -14.06
N LYS A 313 12.25 -10.74 -13.15
CA LYS A 313 13.33 -11.68 -13.45
C LYS A 313 13.01 -12.58 -14.65
N ASN A 314 11.78 -13.06 -14.76
CA ASN A 314 11.34 -13.97 -15.82
C ASN A 314 10.75 -13.21 -17.02
N HIS A 315 10.40 -11.94 -16.84
CA HIS A 315 9.81 -11.07 -17.86
C HIS A 315 10.54 -9.71 -17.91
N PRO A 316 11.86 -9.67 -18.20
CA PRO A 316 12.67 -8.46 -18.06
C PRO A 316 12.32 -7.33 -19.06
N HIS A 317 11.50 -7.63 -20.06
CA HIS A 317 11.03 -6.67 -21.05
C HIS A 317 9.58 -6.24 -20.85
N ASP A 318 8.93 -6.71 -19.77
CA ASP A 318 7.60 -6.26 -19.38
C ASP A 318 7.70 -4.85 -18.78
N LYS A 319 7.47 -3.84 -19.63
CA LYS A 319 7.64 -2.44 -19.26
C LYS A 319 6.55 -1.94 -18.32
N LEU A 320 5.34 -2.49 -18.42
CA LEU A 320 4.27 -2.21 -17.49
C LEU A 320 4.65 -2.70 -16.09
N ALA A 321 5.08 -3.97 -15.96
CA ALA A 321 5.53 -4.50 -14.68
C ALA A 321 6.69 -3.68 -14.06
N PHE A 322 7.62 -3.21 -14.91
CA PHE A 322 8.72 -2.36 -14.45
C PHE A 322 8.24 -0.98 -14.00
N ARG A 323 7.30 -0.34 -14.73
CA ARG A 323 6.66 0.91 -14.31
C ARG A 323 6.00 0.74 -12.94
N GLU A 324 5.18 -0.28 -12.77
CA GLU A 324 4.44 -0.51 -11.50
C GLU A 324 5.38 -0.82 -10.33
N PHE A 325 6.46 -1.56 -10.59
CA PHE A 325 7.55 -1.71 -9.64
C PHE A 325 8.15 -0.36 -9.25
N VAL A 326 8.55 0.47 -10.23
CA VAL A 326 9.17 1.78 -9.97
C VAL A 326 8.21 2.72 -9.23
N SER A 327 6.93 2.76 -9.60
CA SER A 327 5.89 3.52 -8.89
C SER A 327 5.81 3.05 -7.43
N THR A 328 5.76 1.73 -7.21
CA THR A 328 5.76 1.14 -5.86
C THR A 328 7.02 1.50 -5.07
N VAL A 329 8.20 1.55 -5.70
CA VAL A 329 9.48 1.93 -5.05
C VAL A 329 9.57 3.42 -4.76
N LYS A 330 8.90 4.29 -5.52
CA LYS A 330 8.96 5.74 -5.33
C LYS A 330 8.07 6.27 -4.21
N VAL A 331 7.08 5.51 -3.75
CA VAL A 331 6.23 5.94 -2.64
C VAL A 331 7.08 6.20 -1.38
N TYR A 332 6.91 7.37 -0.77
CA TYR A 332 7.64 7.73 0.43
C TYR A 332 7.06 7.03 1.66
N ASN A 333 7.90 6.84 2.69
CA ASN A 333 7.41 6.65 4.04
C ASN A 333 6.49 7.82 4.40
N VAL A 334 5.47 7.59 5.22
CA VAL A 334 4.60 8.67 5.68
C VAL A 334 5.43 9.65 6.50
N THR A 335 5.37 10.94 6.20
CA THR A 335 6.12 11.99 6.90
C THR A 335 5.19 13.04 7.48
N ARG A 336 5.63 13.73 8.53
CA ARG A 336 4.91 14.89 9.08
C ARG A 336 5.07 16.08 8.12
N ASN A 337 3.98 16.52 7.47
CA ASN A 337 3.98 17.53 6.41
C ASN A 337 3.58 18.93 6.93
N HIS A 338 4.10 19.31 8.09
CA HIS A 338 3.99 20.63 8.74
C HIS A 338 2.61 21.30 8.70
N ASN A 339 2.22 21.91 7.59
CA ASN A 339 0.98 22.70 7.45
C ASN A 339 -0.25 21.88 7.03
N PHE A 340 -0.08 20.66 6.51
CA PHE A 340 -1.16 19.91 5.86
C PHE A 340 -1.44 18.54 6.50
N GLY A 341 -1.12 18.37 7.78
CA GLY A 341 -1.15 17.05 8.41
C GLY A 341 0.06 16.20 8.03
N ASN A 342 -0.02 14.89 8.16
CA ASN A 342 1.00 13.99 7.64
C ASN A 342 0.77 13.68 6.15
N SER A 343 1.76 13.09 5.47
CA SER A 343 1.78 13.00 4.01
C SER A 343 0.79 11.99 3.42
N SER A 344 0.16 11.12 4.21
CA SER A 344 -0.78 10.12 3.69
C SER A 344 -2.04 10.74 3.09
N ILE A 345 -2.40 11.97 3.49
CA ILE A 345 -3.50 12.72 2.87
C ILE A 345 -3.24 12.98 1.38
N LEU A 346 -1.98 13.21 0.99
CA LEU A 346 -1.63 13.42 -0.42
C LEU A 346 -1.74 12.11 -1.22
N ASP A 347 -1.44 10.99 -0.57
CA ASP A 347 -1.59 9.67 -1.17
C ASP A 347 -3.08 9.30 -1.33
N GLU A 348 -3.92 9.64 -0.36
CA GLU A 348 -5.38 9.52 -0.47
C GLU A 348 -5.95 10.38 -1.61
N MET A 349 -5.56 11.65 -1.66
CA MET A 349 -5.94 12.57 -2.75
C MET A 349 -5.57 12.00 -4.12
N TYR A 350 -4.37 11.44 -4.25
CA TYR A 350 -3.92 10.83 -5.49
C TYR A 350 -4.72 9.58 -5.86
N LEU A 351 -5.03 8.71 -4.89
CA LEU A 351 -5.80 7.47 -5.12
C LEU A 351 -7.24 7.74 -5.55
N TYR A 352 -7.85 8.81 -5.03
CA TYR A 352 -9.27 9.11 -5.23
C TYR A 352 -9.48 10.41 -6.03
N ASP A 353 -8.48 10.87 -6.79
CA ASP A 353 -8.56 12.11 -7.58
C ASP A 353 -9.76 12.11 -8.55
N GLU A 354 -10.02 10.98 -9.21
CA GLU A 354 -11.18 10.84 -10.12
C GLU A 354 -12.51 11.02 -9.39
N ILE A 355 -12.60 10.56 -8.14
CA ILE A 355 -13.78 10.70 -7.28
C ILE A 355 -13.95 12.17 -6.85
N TRP A 356 -12.86 12.89 -6.62
CA TRP A 356 -12.92 14.28 -6.19
C TRP A 356 -13.27 15.21 -7.36
N ASN A 357 -12.66 14.96 -8.52
CA ASN A 357 -12.86 15.76 -9.73
C ASN A 357 -14.16 15.40 -10.48
N SER A 358 -14.77 14.24 -10.22
CA SER A 358 -16.09 13.90 -10.79
C SER A 358 -17.20 14.82 -10.26
N ASP A 359 -17.04 15.33 -9.04
CA ASP A 359 -18.07 16.14 -8.36
C ASP A 359 -18.06 17.61 -8.86
N GLU A 360 -16.95 18.08 -9.46
CA GLU A 360 -16.83 19.45 -10.01
C GLU A 360 -17.54 19.64 -11.36
N VAL A 361 -17.93 18.57 -12.05
CA VAL A 361 -18.57 18.64 -13.39
C VAL A 361 -20.09 18.80 -13.30
N THR A 362 -20.66 18.84 -12.09
CA THR A 362 -22.12 18.83 -11.87
C THR A 362 -22.73 20.11 -11.30
N ASP A 363 -21.99 21.22 -11.20
CA ASP A 363 -22.54 22.53 -10.78
C ASP A 363 -22.75 23.53 -11.94
#